data_AF-A0AAV5I1K7-F1
#
_entry.id   AF-A0AAV5I1K7-F1
#
_cell.length_a   1.000
_cell.length_b   1.000
_cell.length_c   1.000
_cell.angle_alpha   90.00
_cell.angle_beta   90.00
_cell.angle_gamma   90.00
#
_symmetry.space_group_name_H-M   'P 1'
#
loop_
_entity.id
_entity.type
_entity.pdbx_description
1 polymer ?
#
loop_
_entity_poly.entity_id
_entity_poly.type
_entity_poly.pdbx_seq_one_letter_code
_entity_poly.pdbx_strand_id
1 'polypeptide(L)'
;MVSKLILFSKFRALCICGTRLTSARRLPCPGFGFWGVTHRWSDNLRDGKLKWDKNSAYVPCWIPTHIWPQLLTYWDSNEYKRLNARGAKNRSFGERVTHTTGSISFAIHEMRMTESRGGVQPPHQEKFKETHTFKKKVGKDQEPVWINEKAKYRYDTYVAESTDSHGSDSSSWPRMDNEAWVKAVGGCLSNFMLGIGSQVNPEMVGFTYKKRQPQENLIAALMASDYEETQAKDHEELERQRQQIALMQQQLANMTEAQKNMSQAIAQSVAATLAAHGISPQVGHHPIAPP
;
A
#
# COMPACT_ATOMS: atom_id res chain seq x y z
N MET A 1 25.22 3.17 32.39
CA MET A 1 24.49 3.79 31.26
C MET A 1 24.54 3.00 29.94
N VAL A 2 25.32 1.90 29.83
CA VAL A 2 25.48 1.13 28.58
C VAL A 2 24.40 0.05 28.36
N SER A 3 23.77 -0.47 29.42
CA SER A 3 22.78 -1.58 29.30
C SER A 3 21.40 -1.17 28.78
N LYS A 4 21.06 0.12 28.76
CA LYS A 4 19.77 0.59 28.20
C LYS A 4 19.80 0.64 26.66
N LEU A 5 20.95 0.83 26.02
CA LEU A 5 21.05 0.92 24.55
C LEU A 5 20.89 -0.43 23.84
N ILE A 6 21.28 -1.54 24.47
CA ILE A 6 21.30 -2.87 23.83
C ILE A 6 19.88 -3.45 23.69
N LEU A 7 18.98 -3.16 24.66
CA LEU A 7 17.59 -3.60 24.57
C LEU A 7 16.85 -2.89 23.43
N PHE A 8 17.03 -1.57 23.28
CA PHE A 8 16.37 -0.78 22.25
C PHE A 8 16.86 -1.11 20.83
N SER A 9 18.14 -1.43 20.66
CA SER A 9 18.69 -1.82 19.35
C SER A 9 18.09 -3.14 18.83
N LYS A 10 17.89 -4.14 19.72
CA LYS A 10 17.25 -5.42 19.34
C LYS A 10 15.75 -5.28 19.06
N PHE A 11 15.04 -4.39 19.74
CA PHE A 11 13.63 -4.08 19.46
C PHE A 11 13.43 -3.43 18.08
N ARG A 12 14.39 -2.62 17.63
CA ARG A 12 14.36 -1.91 16.34
C ARG A 12 14.31 -2.85 15.12
N ALA A 13 14.90 -4.05 15.23
CA ALA A 13 14.94 -5.04 14.15
C ALA A 13 13.67 -5.93 14.06
N LEU A 14 13.00 -6.19 15.20
CA LEU A 14 11.93 -7.20 15.29
C LEU A 14 10.56 -6.71 14.81
N CYS A 15 10.31 -5.40 14.80
CA CYS A 15 9.03 -4.86 14.31
C CYS A 15 8.98 -4.71 12.77
N ILE A 16 10.11 -4.89 12.07
CA ILE A 16 10.23 -4.66 10.63
C ILE A 16 10.00 -5.94 9.80
N CYS A 17 10.16 -7.13 10.40
CA CYS A 17 10.11 -8.39 9.65
C CYS A 17 8.93 -9.27 10.09
N GLY A 18 7.78 -9.07 9.44
CA GLY A 18 6.64 -10.00 9.48
C GLY A 18 6.72 -11.02 8.35
N THR A 19 7.79 -11.82 8.28
CA THR A 19 7.84 -13.00 7.41
C THR A 19 7.11 -14.16 8.10
N ARG A 20 6.44 -15.04 7.35
CA ARG A 20 5.89 -16.29 7.86
C ARG A 20 6.96 -17.37 7.70
N LEU A 21 7.42 -17.96 8.79
CA LEU A 21 8.05 -19.28 8.78
C LEU A 21 7.13 -20.24 9.56
N THR A 22 6.55 -21.19 8.84
CA THR A 22 5.72 -22.26 9.37
C THR A 22 6.58 -23.39 9.93
N SER A 23 6.06 -24.06 10.96
CA SER A 23 6.47 -25.34 11.56
C SER A 23 7.42 -25.29 12.77
N ALA A 24 6.84 -25.44 13.97
CA ALA A 24 7.22 -26.47 14.94
C ALA A 24 6.19 -26.57 16.09
N ARG A 25 6.09 -27.76 16.67
CA ARG A 25 4.95 -28.37 17.39
C ARG A 25 4.58 -27.73 18.74
N ARG A 26 3.31 -27.95 19.12
CA ARG A 26 2.76 -27.74 20.48
C ARG A 26 3.43 -28.69 21.47
N LEU A 27 4.03 -28.17 22.54
CA LEU A 27 4.10 -28.78 23.87
C LEU A 27 4.23 -27.66 24.95
N PRO A 28 3.76 -27.91 26.19
CA PRO A 28 3.51 -26.87 27.20
C PRO A 28 4.78 -26.45 27.96
N CYS A 29 4.81 -25.20 28.40
CA CYS A 29 5.88 -24.63 29.23
C CYS A 29 6.07 -25.47 30.51
N PRO A 30 7.33 -25.73 30.89
CA PRO A 30 7.85 -25.00 32.04
C PRO A 30 9.34 -24.63 31.91
N GLY A 31 9.72 -23.49 32.49
CA GLY A 31 11.12 -23.13 32.71
C GLY A 31 11.76 -22.32 31.59
N PHE A 32 12.25 -21.14 31.95
CA PHE A 32 12.91 -20.17 31.06
C PHE A 32 14.05 -20.80 30.23
N GLY A 33 13.93 -20.70 28.90
CA GLY A 33 15.01 -20.92 27.94
C GLY A 33 15.07 -19.73 26.99
N PHE A 34 16.06 -18.86 27.17
CA PHE A 34 16.26 -17.64 26.39
C PHE A 34 16.87 -17.96 25.02
N TRP A 35 16.20 -18.73 24.16
CA TRP A 35 16.55 -18.94 22.75
C TRP A 35 15.28 -19.23 21.94
N GLY A 36 14.87 -18.27 21.10
CA GLY A 36 13.70 -18.43 20.22
C GLY A 36 12.91 -17.14 19.96
N VAL A 37 13.58 -16.05 19.58
CA VAL A 37 12.90 -14.81 19.17
C VAL A 37 12.69 -14.85 17.66
N THR A 38 11.64 -15.51 17.16
CA THR A 38 11.44 -15.53 15.70
C THR A 38 10.03 -15.18 15.21
N HIS A 39 8.92 -15.63 15.80
CA HIS A 39 7.58 -15.22 15.31
C HIS A 39 6.52 -15.08 16.39
N ARG A 40 6.56 -15.93 17.41
CA ARG A 40 5.52 -15.97 18.44
C ARG A 40 5.50 -14.73 19.33
N TRP A 41 6.64 -14.06 19.49
CA TRP A 41 6.75 -12.93 20.42
C TRP A 41 6.16 -11.63 19.87
N SER A 42 6.38 -11.33 18.58
CA SER A 42 5.76 -10.17 17.93
C SER A 42 4.24 -10.34 17.82
N ASP A 43 3.77 -11.56 17.50
CA ASP A 43 2.34 -11.89 17.52
C ASP A 43 1.75 -11.76 18.93
N ASN A 44 2.41 -12.30 19.96
CA ASN A 44 1.97 -12.16 21.34
C ASN A 44 1.92 -10.69 21.78
N LEU A 45 2.90 -9.86 21.39
CA LEU A 45 2.90 -8.42 21.69
C LEU A 45 1.76 -7.69 20.99
N ARG A 46 1.51 -8.01 19.71
CA ARG A 46 0.36 -7.47 18.97
C ARG A 46 -0.95 -7.88 19.63
N ASP A 47 -1.13 -9.15 19.92
CA ASP A 47 -2.35 -9.68 20.53
C ASP A 47 -2.54 -9.12 21.95
N GLY A 48 -1.45 -8.96 22.69
CA GLY A 48 -1.44 -8.30 23.98
C GLY A 48 -1.92 -6.84 23.89
N LYS A 49 -1.41 -6.11 22.89
CA LYS A 49 -1.85 -4.74 22.60
C LYS A 49 -3.33 -4.69 22.20
N LEU A 50 -3.77 -5.54 21.30
CA LEU A 50 -5.17 -5.59 20.84
C LEU A 50 -6.16 -5.88 21.98
N LYS A 51 -5.76 -6.73 22.94
CA LYS A 51 -6.56 -6.99 24.14
C LYS A 51 -6.59 -5.80 25.08
N TRP A 52 -5.48 -5.06 25.20
CA TRP A 52 -5.43 -3.81 25.96
C TRP A 52 -6.24 -2.68 25.30
N ASP A 53 -6.19 -2.56 23.98
CA ASP A 53 -7.01 -1.58 23.24
C ASP A 53 -8.52 -1.83 23.47
N LYS A 54 -8.92 -3.09 23.68
CA LYS A 54 -10.31 -3.47 24.04
C LYS A 54 -10.62 -3.34 25.52
N ASN A 55 -9.62 -3.50 26.38
CA ASN A 55 -9.74 -3.44 27.83
C ASN A 55 -8.44 -2.88 28.42
N SER A 56 -8.45 -1.60 28.79
CA SER A 56 -7.26 -0.91 29.30
C SER A 56 -6.73 -1.47 30.63
N ALA A 57 -7.51 -2.29 31.35
CA ALA A 57 -7.09 -3.02 32.55
C ALA A 57 -6.33 -4.33 32.23
N TYR A 58 -6.29 -4.76 30.97
CA TYR A 58 -5.59 -5.96 30.57
C TYR A 58 -4.07 -5.77 30.64
N VAL A 59 -3.41 -6.60 31.44
CA VAL A 59 -1.94 -6.71 31.51
C VAL A 59 -1.56 -8.15 31.20
N PRO A 60 -0.74 -8.41 30.16
CA PRO A 60 -0.34 -9.77 29.82
C PRO A 60 0.52 -10.39 30.94
N CYS A 61 0.14 -11.57 31.44
CA CYS A 61 0.87 -12.25 32.53
C CYS A 61 2.31 -12.66 32.19
N TRP A 62 2.64 -12.77 30.90
CA TRP A 62 3.96 -13.13 30.40
C TRP A 62 4.88 -11.92 30.16
N ILE A 63 4.38 -10.70 30.35
CA ILE A 63 5.19 -9.48 30.34
C ILE A 63 5.36 -9.02 31.78
N PRO A 64 6.59 -8.75 32.25
CA PRO A 64 6.81 -8.17 33.58
C PRO A 64 6.01 -6.87 33.75
N THR A 65 5.37 -6.71 34.91
CA THR A 65 4.48 -5.57 35.21
C THR A 65 5.14 -4.20 35.03
N HIS A 66 6.46 -4.09 35.27
CA HIS A 66 7.21 -2.85 35.08
C HIS A 66 7.60 -2.57 33.61
N ILE A 67 7.54 -3.57 32.71
CA ILE A 67 7.87 -3.46 31.28
C ILE A 67 6.64 -3.08 30.47
N TRP A 68 5.45 -3.55 30.86
CA TRP A 68 4.21 -3.29 30.13
C TRP A 68 3.92 -1.78 29.96
N PRO A 69 3.99 -0.92 30.99
CA PRO A 69 3.82 0.52 30.84
C PRO A 69 4.84 1.14 29.87
N GLN A 70 6.09 0.68 29.88
CA GLN A 70 7.13 1.20 28.98
C GLN A 70 6.82 0.88 27.51
N LEU A 71 6.26 -0.30 27.23
CA LEU A 71 5.80 -0.67 25.90
C LEU A 71 4.62 0.20 25.45
N LEU A 72 3.66 0.46 26.34
CA LEU A 72 2.54 1.36 26.06
C LEU A 72 3.04 2.77 25.74
N THR A 73 3.95 3.33 26.54
CA THR A 73 4.59 4.64 26.27
C THR A 73 5.31 4.65 24.92
N TYR A 74 6.05 3.59 24.60
CA TYR A 74 6.73 3.47 23.31
C TYR A 74 5.74 3.42 22.14
N TRP A 75 4.66 2.65 22.26
CA TRP A 75 3.62 2.56 21.24
C TRP A 75 2.82 3.85 21.03
N ASP A 76 2.71 4.68 22.06
CA ASP A 76 2.06 5.99 21.95
C ASP A 76 3.00 7.07 21.39
N SER A 77 4.31 6.81 21.37
CA SER A 77 5.30 7.74 20.85
C SER A 77 5.08 8.08 19.37
N ASN A 78 5.39 9.33 19.00
CA ASN A 78 5.33 9.80 17.62
C ASN A 78 6.28 9.02 16.70
N GLU A 79 7.42 8.55 17.22
CA GLU A 79 8.35 7.72 16.46
C GLU A 79 7.69 6.40 16.03
N TYR A 80 7.06 5.69 16.96
CA TYR A 80 6.38 4.43 16.67
C TYR A 80 5.21 4.64 15.70
N LYS A 81 4.37 5.65 15.94
CA LYS A 81 3.24 5.99 15.04
C LYS A 81 3.72 6.26 13.61
N ARG A 82 4.80 7.04 13.46
CA ARG A 82 5.43 7.32 12.16
C ARG A 82 5.98 6.06 11.50
N LEU A 83 6.67 5.20 12.24
CA LEU A 83 7.21 3.93 11.73
C LEU A 83 6.10 2.97 11.33
N ASN A 84 5.05 2.87 12.13
CA ASN A 84 3.89 2.02 11.87
C ASN A 84 3.13 2.51 10.62
N ALA A 85 2.89 3.81 10.49
CA ALA A 85 2.25 4.39 9.31
C ALA A 85 3.09 4.15 8.04
N ARG A 86 4.42 4.33 8.13
CA ARG A 86 5.33 4.00 7.03
C ARG A 86 5.29 2.52 6.68
N GLY A 87 5.32 1.63 7.67
CA GLY A 87 5.25 0.18 7.46
C GLY A 87 3.91 -0.25 6.86
N ALA A 88 2.80 0.35 7.29
CA ALA A 88 1.48 0.13 6.71
C ALA A 88 1.45 0.60 5.25
N LYS A 89 1.91 1.82 4.97
CA LYS A 89 2.05 2.35 3.62
C LYS A 89 2.92 1.43 2.76
N ASN A 90 4.08 0.98 3.22
CA ASN A 90 4.94 0.08 2.44
C ASN A 90 4.29 -1.29 2.16
N ARG A 91 3.37 -1.77 3.01
CA ARG A 91 2.63 -3.02 2.80
C ARG A 91 1.42 -2.87 1.88
N SER A 92 0.86 -1.67 1.80
CA SER A 92 -0.26 -1.32 0.92
C SER A 92 0.17 -0.69 -0.40
N PHE A 93 1.38 -0.13 -0.45
CA PHE A 93 1.94 0.57 -1.59
C PHE A 93 2.73 -0.39 -2.46
N GLY A 94 2.40 -0.38 -3.74
CA GLY A 94 2.99 -1.26 -4.73
C GLY A 94 2.24 -2.57 -4.87
N GLU A 95 2.35 -3.11 -6.07
CA GLU A 95 1.88 -4.42 -6.42
C GLU A 95 2.76 -5.47 -5.73
N ARG A 96 2.16 -6.34 -4.92
CA ARG A 96 2.89 -7.44 -4.28
C ARG A 96 3.48 -8.31 -5.37
N VAL A 97 4.76 -8.69 -5.23
CA VAL A 97 5.37 -9.72 -6.10
C VAL A 97 4.70 -11.05 -5.74
N THR A 98 3.59 -11.31 -6.42
CA THR A 98 2.79 -12.52 -6.30
C THR A 98 3.50 -13.62 -7.07
N HIS A 99 3.95 -14.64 -6.36
CA HIS A 99 4.37 -15.91 -6.93
C HIS A 99 3.23 -16.91 -6.77
N THR A 100 3.03 -17.78 -7.75
CA THR A 100 1.98 -18.82 -7.72
C THR A 100 2.31 -19.97 -6.76
N THR A 101 3.56 -20.05 -6.29
CA THR A 101 4.06 -21.17 -5.46
C THR A 101 3.50 -21.20 -4.03
N GLY A 102 2.75 -20.18 -3.61
CA GLY A 102 2.15 -20.10 -2.28
C GLY A 102 3.20 -20.06 -1.16
N SER A 103 3.10 -20.97 -0.18
CA SER A 103 4.03 -21.03 0.96
C SER A 103 5.32 -21.81 0.69
N ILE A 104 5.52 -22.31 -0.53
CA ILE A 104 6.71 -23.07 -0.89
C ILE A 104 7.80 -22.08 -1.33
N SER A 105 8.99 -22.21 -0.74
CA SER A 105 10.12 -21.35 -1.09
C SER A 105 10.63 -21.64 -2.50
N PHE A 106 11.28 -20.64 -3.11
CA PHE A 106 11.95 -20.76 -4.41
C PHE A 106 12.95 -21.93 -4.45
N ALA A 107 13.69 -22.17 -3.36
CA ALA A 107 14.65 -23.26 -3.25
C ALA A 107 13.98 -24.64 -3.28
N ILE A 108 12.85 -24.81 -2.57
CA ILE A 108 12.12 -26.08 -2.59
C ILE A 108 11.49 -26.31 -3.98
N HIS A 109 11.00 -25.26 -4.62
CA HIS A 109 10.48 -25.37 -5.98
C HIS A 109 11.58 -25.75 -6.98
N GLU A 110 12.76 -25.17 -6.84
CA GLU A 110 13.94 -25.51 -7.63
C GLU A 110 14.41 -26.95 -7.41
N MET A 111 14.41 -27.44 -6.16
CA MET A 111 14.70 -28.84 -5.87
C MET A 111 13.71 -29.77 -6.59
N ARG A 112 12.41 -29.50 -6.51
CA ARG A 112 11.38 -30.30 -7.19
C ARG A 112 11.54 -30.29 -8.71
N MET A 113 11.88 -29.14 -9.28
CA MET A 113 12.17 -29.03 -10.72
C MET A 113 13.44 -29.78 -11.11
N THR A 114 14.44 -29.83 -10.22
CA THR A 114 15.69 -30.57 -10.45
C THR A 114 15.43 -32.07 -10.43
N GLU A 115 14.66 -32.55 -9.46
CA GLU A 115 14.23 -33.94 -9.36
C GLU A 115 13.44 -34.38 -10.60
N SER A 116 12.50 -33.55 -11.08
CA SER A 116 11.70 -33.87 -12.28
C SER A 116 12.52 -33.87 -13.57
N ARG A 117 13.68 -33.22 -13.58
CA ARG A 117 14.64 -33.16 -14.71
C ARG A 117 15.75 -34.21 -14.62
N GLY A 118 15.63 -35.18 -13.71
CA GLY A 118 16.66 -36.22 -13.55
C GLY A 118 17.96 -35.69 -12.94
N GLY A 119 17.87 -34.69 -12.05
CA GLY A 119 19.02 -34.16 -11.30
C GLY A 119 19.65 -32.90 -11.89
N VAL A 120 19.16 -32.40 -13.03
CA VAL A 120 19.66 -31.18 -13.66
C VAL A 120 18.87 -29.96 -13.18
N GLN A 121 19.57 -28.99 -12.58
CA GLN A 121 18.93 -27.77 -12.08
C GLN A 121 18.38 -26.92 -13.24
N PRO A 122 17.16 -26.36 -13.11
CA PRO A 122 16.59 -25.53 -14.17
C PRO A 122 17.31 -24.17 -14.28
N PRO A 123 17.38 -23.60 -15.50
CA PRO A 123 17.79 -22.21 -15.70
C PRO A 123 16.89 -21.21 -14.95
N HIS A 124 17.43 -20.05 -14.59
CA HIS A 124 16.71 -19.04 -13.81
C HIS A 124 15.41 -18.57 -14.50
N GLN A 125 15.44 -18.32 -15.80
CA GLN A 125 14.28 -17.88 -16.58
C GLN A 125 13.12 -18.88 -16.54
N GLU A 126 13.42 -20.18 -16.60
CA GLU A 126 12.40 -21.22 -16.56
C GLU A 126 11.77 -21.32 -15.17
N LYS A 127 12.60 -21.25 -14.13
CA LYS A 127 12.13 -21.19 -12.74
C LYS A 127 11.28 -19.94 -12.49
N PHE A 128 11.69 -18.79 -13.03
CA PHE A 128 10.93 -17.55 -12.90
C PHE A 128 9.57 -17.64 -13.61
N LYS A 129 9.54 -18.16 -14.84
CA LYS A 129 8.31 -18.37 -15.61
C LYS A 129 7.34 -19.32 -14.89
N GLU A 130 7.82 -20.45 -14.36
CA GLU A 130 6.97 -21.41 -13.64
C GLU A 130 6.35 -20.79 -12.37
N THR A 131 7.12 -19.99 -11.64
CA THR A 131 6.67 -19.37 -10.37
C THR A 131 5.87 -18.08 -10.55
N HIS A 132 5.87 -17.49 -11.75
CA HIS A 132 5.19 -16.22 -12.06
C HIS A 132 4.16 -16.35 -13.18
N THR A 133 3.80 -17.58 -13.56
CA THR A 133 2.67 -17.88 -14.43
C THR A 133 1.73 -18.87 -13.75
N PHE A 134 0.48 -18.87 -14.20
CA PHE A 134 -0.49 -19.92 -13.87
C PHE A 134 -1.03 -20.52 -15.16
N LYS A 135 -1.43 -21.79 -15.10
CA LYS A 135 -2.03 -22.48 -16.23
C LYS A 135 -3.50 -22.09 -16.33
N LYS A 136 -3.86 -21.35 -17.37
CA LYS A 136 -5.26 -21.04 -17.68
C LYS A 136 -5.74 -22.01 -18.76
N LYS A 137 -6.91 -22.62 -18.57
CA LYS A 137 -7.55 -23.40 -19.63
C LYS A 137 -8.06 -22.44 -20.70
N VAL A 138 -7.51 -22.54 -21.91
CA VAL A 138 -8.00 -21.84 -23.09
C VAL A 138 -8.42 -22.94 -24.07
N GLY A 139 -9.71 -23.28 -24.08
CA GLY A 139 -10.21 -24.43 -24.83
C GLY A 139 -9.68 -25.76 -24.27
N LYS A 140 -9.06 -26.59 -25.12
CA LYS A 140 -8.46 -27.89 -24.73
C LYS A 140 -7.04 -27.76 -24.20
N ASP A 141 -6.38 -26.64 -24.46
CA ASP A 141 -4.98 -26.42 -24.11
C ASP A 141 -4.82 -25.59 -22.84
N GLN A 142 -3.66 -25.73 -22.20
CA GLN A 142 -3.26 -24.95 -21.04
C GLN A 142 -2.15 -24.00 -21.44
N GLU A 143 -2.46 -22.71 -21.45
CA GLU A 143 -1.44 -21.69 -21.71
C GLU A 143 -0.96 -21.05 -20.40
N PRO A 144 0.35 -20.76 -20.29
CA PRO A 144 0.91 -20.03 -19.16
C PRO A 144 0.51 -18.55 -19.26
N VAL A 145 -0.31 -18.11 -18.31
CA VAL A 145 -0.70 -16.70 -18.18
C VAL A 145 0.12 -16.07 -17.06
N TRP A 146 0.74 -14.93 -17.34
CA TRP A 146 1.50 -14.16 -16.36
C TRP A 146 0.61 -13.65 -15.24
N ILE A 147 1.10 -13.72 -14.00
CA ILE A 147 0.36 -13.20 -12.84
C ILE A 147 0.21 -11.68 -12.92
N ASN A 148 1.22 -10.99 -13.46
CA ASN A 148 1.17 -9.56 -13.73
C ASN A 148 2.11 -9.14 -14.86
N GLU A 149 1.86 -7.94 -15.38
CA GLU A 149 2.65 -7.33 -16.46
C GLU A 149 4.10 -7.09 -16.05
N LYS A 150 4.37 -6.80 -14.77
CA LYS A 150 5.73 -6.59 -14.28
C LYS A 150 6.57 -7.87 -14.31
N ALA A 151 5.98 -9.02 -14.00
CA ALA A 151 6.66 -10.31 -14.12
C ALA A 151 6.98 -10.60 -15.59
N LYS A 152 6.01 -10.38 -16.48
CA LYS A 152 6.22 -10.50 -17.93
C LYS A 152 7.35 -9.59 -18.40
N TYR A 153 7.31 -8.30 -18.05
CA TYR A 153 8.35 -7.33 -18.39
C TYR A 153 9.74 -7.78 -17.91
N ARG A 154 9.88 -8.17 -16.64
CA ARG A 154 11.17 -8.65 -16.10
C ARG A 154 11.69 -9.87 -16.84
N TYR A 155 10.80 -10.81 -17.17
CA TYR A 155 11.17 -11.98 -17.94
C TYR A 155 11.64 -11.59 -19.34
N ASP A 156 10.88 -10.77 -20.05
CA ASP A 156 11.18 -10.34 -21.42
C ASP A 156 12.50 -9.55 -21.46
N THR A 157 12.71 -8.62 -20.51
CA THR A 157 13.98 -7.87 -20.40
C THR A 157 15.15 -8.80 -20.08
N TYR A 158 15.00 -9.74 -19.15
CA TYR A 158 16.06 -10.71 -18.84
C TYR A 158 16.44 -11.53 -20.07
N VAL A 159 15.44 -12.07 -20.78
CA VAL A 159 15.65 -12.87 -21.99
C VAL A 159 16.33 -12.05 -23.08
N ALA A 160 15.89 -10.80 -23.29
CA ALA A 160 16.50 -9.92 -24.29
C ALA A 160 17.97 -9.62 -23.97
N GLU A 161 18.27 -9.25 -22.73
CA GLU A 161 19.62 -8.92 -22.27
C GLU A 161 20.57 -10.13 -22.28
N SER A 162 20.09 -11.31 -21.88
CA SER A 162 20.86 -12.54 -21.96
C SER A 162 21.06 -13.00 -23.41
N THR A 163 20.08 -12.77 -24.29
CA THR A 163 20.23 -13.06 -25.73
C THR A 163 21.28 -12.16 -26.37
N ASP A 164 21.33 -10.88 -26.01
CA ASP A 164 22.34 -9.93 -26.49
C ASP A 164 23.75 -10.32 -26.01
N SER A 165 23.87 -10.78 -24.76
CA SER A 165 25.16 -11.10 -24.13
C SER A 165 25.70 -12.49 -24.51
N HIS A 166 24.82 -13.47 -24.71
CA HIS A 166 25.20 -14.90 -24.84
C HIS A 166 24.66 -15.56 -26.12
N GLY A 167 23.94 -14.82 -26.97
CA GLY A 167 23.29 -15.34 -28.18
C GLY A 167 21.94 -16.00 -27.92
N SER A 168 21.24 -16.38 -28.99
CA SER A 168 19.85 -16.89 -28.91
C SER A 168 19.71 -18.29 -28.29
N ASP A 169 20.80 -19.04 -28.17
CA ASP A 169 20.77 -20.38 -27.58
C ASP A 169 20.80 -20.31 -26.05
N SER A 170 19.64 -20.47 -25.42
CA SER A 170 19.53 -20.43 -23.96
C SER A 170 20.31 -21.52 -23.22
N SER A 171 20.81 -22.54 -23.91
CA SER A 171 21.66 -23.59 -23.31
C SER A 171 23.10 -23.13 -23.05
N SER A 172 23.57 -22.10 -23.78
CA SER A 172 24.89 -21.50 -23.57
C SER A 172 24.90 -20.47 -22.44
N TRP A 173 23.70 -20.05 -21.99
CA TRP A 173 23.57 -19.00 -20.99
C TRP A 173 24.06 -19.50 -19.62
N PRO A 174 24.67 -18.62 -18.81
CA PRO A 174 24.88 -18.92 -17.41
C PRO A 174 23.57 -19.34 -16.75
N ARG A 175 23.63 -20.29 -15.82
CA ARG A 175 22.46 -20.73 -15.05
C ARG A 175 21.65 -19.56 -14.47
N MET A 176 22.37 -18.50 -14.10
CA MET A 176 21.81 -17.21 -13.73
C MET A 176 22.69 -16.10 -14.28
N ASP A 177 22.16 -15.36 -15.24
CA ASP A 177 22.80 -14.16 -15.75
C ASP A 177 22.47 -12.99 -14.81
N ASN A 178 23.35 -12.77 -13.85
CA ASN A 178 23.14 -11.74 -12.83
C ASN A 178 23.10 -10.33 -13.45
N GLU A 179 23.82 -10.07 -14.54
CA GLU A 179 23.86 -8.74 -15.16
C GLU A 179 22.56 -8.42 -15.88
N ALA A 180 22.07 -9.35 -16.70
CA ALA A 180 20.76 -9.26 -17.33
C ALA A 180 19.65 -9.16 -16.26
N TRP A 181 19.77 -9.93 -15.17
CA TRP A 181 18.78 -9.89 -14.10
C TRP A 181 18.75 -8.55 -13.37
N VAL A 182 19.91 -7.98 -13.05
CA VAL A 182 20.01 -6.65 -12.40
C VAL A 182 19.38 -5.58 -13.28
N LYS A 183 19.61 -5.61 -14.60
CA LYS A 183 18.94 -4.69 -15.55
C LYS A 183 17.43 -4.91 -15.55
N ALA A 184 16.97 -6.16 -15.67
CA ALA A 184 15.55 -6.51 -15.70
C ALA A 184 14.79 -6.06 -14.43
N VAL A 185 15.41 -6.13 -13.25
CA VAL A 185 14.78 -5.69 -11.99
C VAL A 185 14.96 -4.20 -11.68
N GLY A 186 15.65 -3.45 -12.55
CA GLY A 186 15.89 -2.02 -12.38
C GLY A 186 16.95 -1.68 -11.32
N GLY A 187 17.91 -2.60 -11.08
CA GLY A 187 19.03 -2.40 -10.17
C GLY A 187 18.93 -3.14 -8.82
N CYS A 188 20.04 -3.16 -8.10
CA CYS A 188 20.15 -3.76 -6.77
C CYS A 188 19.81 -2.75 -5.66
N LEU A 189 19.17 -3.24 -4.59
CA LEU A 189 19.18 -2.53 -3.30
C LEU A 189 20.46 -2.91 -2.55
N SER A 190 20.90 -2.07 -1.61
CA SER A 190 22.06 -2.38 -0.76
C SER A 190 21.86 -3.76 -0.12
N ASN A 191 22.73 -4.71 -0.47
CA ASN A 191 22.77 -6.11 -0.02
C ASN A 191 21.60 -7.01 -0.45
N PHE A 192 20.76 -6.58 -1.40
CA PHE A 192 19.60 -7.38 -1.84
C PHE A 192 19.31 -7.24 -3.34
N MET A 193 19.36 -8.37 -4.04
CA MET A 193 18.85 -8.50 -5.40
C MET A 193 17.42 -9.06 -5.36
N LEU A 194 16.49 -8.32 -5.97
CA LEU A 194 15.09 -8.72 -6.02
C LEU A 194 14.95 -10.04 -6.79
N GLY A 195 14.24 -11.02 -6.23
CA GLY A 195 13.91 -12.29 -6.92
C GLY A 195 14.97 -13.40 -6.86
N ILE A 196 16.17 -13.15 -6.31
CA ILE A 196 17.22 -14.18 -6.18
C ILE A 196 17.24 -14.85 -4.78
N GLY A 197 16.41 -14.38 -3.85
CA GLY A 197 16.42 -14.85 -2.45
C GLY A 197 17.67 -14.39 -1.70
N SER A 198 17.87 -14.88 -0.47
CA SER A 198 19.00 -14.51 0.41
C SER A 198 20.37 -15.03 -0.04
N GLN A 199 20.47 -15.57 -1.26
CA GLN A 199 21.58 -16.40 -1.74
C GLN A 199 22.75 -15.60 -2.32
N VAL A 200 22.66 -14.27 -2.41
CA VAL A 200 23.72 -13.48 -3.03
C VAL A 200 23.86 -12.09 -2.42
N ASN A 201 24.98 -11.86 -1.74
CA ASN A 201 25.48 -10.50 -1.56
C ASN A 201 25.98 -10.01 -2.94
N PRO A 202 25.51 -8.85 -3.45
CA PRO A 202 25.98 -8.27 -4.71
C PRO A 202 27.51 -8.15 -4.84
N GLU A 203 28.24 -7.95 -3.73
CA GLU A 203 29.72 -7.95 -3.72
C GLU A 203 30.31 -9.33 -4.03
N MET A 204 29.63 -10.40 -3.60
CA MET A 204 30.10 -11.79 -3.76
C MET A 204 29.96 -12.29 -5.20
N VAL A 205 29.18 -11.58 -6.02
CA VAL A 205 28.99 -11.81 -7.46
C VAL A 205 29.65 -10.74 -8.33
N GLY A 206 30.54 -9.92 -7.75
CA GLY A 206 31.41 -9.02 -8.51
C GLY A 206 30.75 -7.72 -9.02
N PHE A 207 29.61 -7.32 -8.47
CA PHE A 207 28.92 -6.10 -8.91
C PHE A 207 29.48 -4.84 -8.25
N THR A 208 29.71 -3.81 -9.06
CA THR A 208 29.77 -2.43 -8.57
C THR A 208 28.36 -1.97 -8.20
N TYR A 209 28.17 -1.47 -6.99
CA TYR A 209 26.90 -0.92 -6.52
C TYR A 209 26.43 0.23 -7.44
N LYS A 210 25.60 -0.07 -8.43
CA LYS A 210 24.71 0.94 -9.01
C LYS A 210 23.50 0.99 -8.10
N LYS A 211 23.46 2.00 -7.23
CA LYS A 211 22.28 2.34 -6.42
C LYS A 211 21.08 2.26 -7.36
N ARG A 212 20.03 1.50 -7.00
CA ARG A 212 18.75 1.51 -7.72
C ARG A 212 18.41 2.95 -8.06
N GLN A 213 18.58 3.34 -9.33
CA GLN A 213 17.88 4.49 -9.86
C GLN A 213 16.42 4.12 -9.68
N PRO A 214 15.56 4.99 -9.12
CA PRO A 214 14.15 4.70 -9.15
C PRO A 214 13.83 4.38 -10.61
N GLN A 215 13.05 3.34 -10.86
CA GLN A 215 12.53 3.08 -12.20
C GLN A 215 11.49 4.17 -12.48
N GLU A 216 11.97 5.43 -12.59
CA GLU A 216 11.18 6.63 -12.81
C GLU A 216 10.40 6.43 -14.09
N ASN A 217 10.94 5.72 -15.08
CA ASN A 217 10.32 5.69 -16.40
C ASN A 217 9.10 4.75 -16.53
N LEU A 218 8.95 3.69 -15.73
CA LEU A 218 7.76 2.82 -15.79
C LEU A 218 6.85 3.00 -14.58
N ILE A 219 7.40 3.22 -13.37
CA ILE A 219 6.54 3.56 -12.23
C ILE A 219 5.97 4.97 -12.41
N ALA A 220 6.72 5.96 -12.90
CA ALA A 220 6.10 7.26 -13.21
C ALA A 220 5.21 7.19 -14.45
N ALA A 221 5.48 6.34 -15.46
CA ALA A 221 4.55 6.20 -16.59
C ALA A 221 3.24 5.49 -16.21
N LEU A 222 3.29 4.41 -15.42
CA LEU A 222 2.08 3.76 -14.90
C LEU A 222 1.33 4.69 -13.93
N MET A 223 2.05 5.36 -13.03
CA MET A 223 1.46 6.31 -12.09
C MET A 223 0.94 7.58 -12.78
N ALA A 224 1.54 8.00 -13.90
CA ALA A 224 1.03 9.10 -14.72
C ALA A 224 -0.24 8.68 -15.47
N SER A 225 -0.29 7.47 -16.02
CA SER A 225 -1.52 6.93 -16.64
C SER A 225 -2.66 6.81 -15.63
N ASP A 226 -2.39 6.26 -14.43
CA ASP A 226 -3.39 6.16 -13.36
C ASP A 226 -3.79 7.54 -12.80
N TYR A 227 -2.86 8.50 -12.78
CA TYR A 227 -3.11 9.87 -12.32
C TYR A 227 -3.87 10.71 -13.35
N GLU A 228 -3.60 10.54 -14.65
CA GLU A 228 -4.35 11.18 -15.74
C GLU A 228 -5.79 10.67 -15.79
N GLU A 229 -6.02 9.35 -15.62
CA GLU A 229 -7.37 8.79 -15.51
C GLU A 229 -8.11 9.31 -14.28
N THR A 230 -7.41 9.45 -13.15
CA THR A 230 -7.99 10.00 -11.91
C THR A 230 -8.30 11.50 -12.06
N GLN A 231 -7.40 12.29 -12.65
CA GLN A 231 -7.66 13.71 -12.96
C GLN A 231 -8.81 13.89 -13.93
N ALA A 232 -8.95 13.03 -14.94
CA ALA A 232 -10.06 13.08 -15.88
C ALA A 232 -11.40 12.83 -15.17
N LYS A 233 -11.46 11.84 -14.27
CA LYS A 233 -12.65 11.56 -13.44
C LYS A 233 -12.96 12.68 -12.45
N ASP A 234 -11.93 13.24 -11.80
CA ASP A 234 -12.09 14.36 -10.86
C ASP A 234 -12.54 15.63 -11.59
N HIS A 235 -12.03 15.88 -12.81
CA HIS A 235 -12.46 17.00 -13.65
C HIS A 235 -13.90 16.81 -14.14
N GLU A 236 -14.26 15.61 -14.58
CA GLU A 236 -15.64 15.30 -14.98
C GLU A 236 -16.62 15.49 -13.81
N GLU A 237 -16.26 15.02 -12.61
CA GLU A 237 -17.06 15.19 -11.40
C GLU A 237 -17.15 16.67 -10.98
N LEU A 238 -16.07 17.44 -11.08
CA LEU A 238 -16.08 18.88 -10.81
C LEU A 238 -16.99 19.64 -11.77
N GLU A 239 -17.01 19.26 -13.06
CA GLU A 239 -17.90 19.86 -14.05
C GLU A 239 -19.37 19.49 -13.79
N ARG A 240 -19.68 18.26 -13.36
CA ARG A 240 -21.03 17.90 -12.89
C ARG A 240 -21.45 18.73 -11.68
N GLN A 241 -20.57 18.91 -10.71
CA GLN A 241 -20.84 19.74 -9.53
C GLN A 241 -21.08 21.20 -9.92
N ARG A 242 -20.29 21.74 -10.86
CA ARG A 242 -20.49 23.10 -11.40
C ARG A 242 -21.84 23.24 -12.09
N GLN A 243 -22.25 22.27 -12.90
CA GLN A 243 -23.57 22.26 -13.55
C GLN A 243 -24.70 22.20 -12.52
N GLN A 244 -24.58 21.37 -11.48
CA GLN A 244 -25.56 21.30 -10.39
C GLN A 244 -25.65 22.61 -9.61
N ILE A 245 -24.51 23.26 -9.30
CA ILE A 245 -24.47 24.55 -8.62
C ILE A 245 -25.13 25.63 -9.48
N ALA A 246 -24.82 25.68 -10.78
CA ALA A 246 -25.43 26.64 -11.70
C ALA A 246 -26.95 26.46 -11.79
N LEU A 247 -27.42 25.21 -11.86
CA LEU A 247 -28.85 24.90 -11.85
C LEU A 247 -29.51 25.32 -10.53
N MET A 248 -28.87 25.02 -9.40
CA MET A 248 -29.39 25.40 -8.08
C MET A 248 -29.46 26.92 -7.91
N GLN A 249 -28.46 27.66 -8.43
CA GLN A 249 -28.48 29.12 -8.44
C GLN A 249 -29.62 29.68 -9.29
N GLN A 250 -29.91 29.07 -10.44
CA GLN A 250 -31.04 29.47 -11.28
C GLN A 250 -32.38 29.21 -10.57
N GLN A 251 -32.53 28.07 -9.91
CA GLN A 251 -33.73 27.77 -9.11
C GLN A 251 -33.92 28.78 -7.98
N LEU A 252 -32.85 29.12 -7.26
CA LEU A 252 -32.88 30.13 -6.22
C LEU A 252 -33.26 31.51 -6.79
N ALA A 253 -32.68 31.91 -7.93
CA ALA A 253 -33.02 33.18 -8.57
C ALA A 253 -34.53 33.24 -8.90
N ASN A 254 -35.06 32.20 -9.54
CA ASN A 254 -36.49 32.10 -9.86
C ASN A 254 -37.37 32.13 -8.60
N MET A 255 -36.97 31.44 -7.53
CA MET A 255 -37.69 31.48 -6.25
C MET A 255 -37.67 32.87 -5.62
N THR A 256 -36.55 33.57 -5.67
CA THR A 256 -36.44 34.93 -5.11
C THR A 256 -37.26 35.94 -5.91
N GLU A 257 -37.34 35.79 -7.23
CA GLU A 257 -38.20 36.61 -8.09
C GLU A 257 -39.68 36.33 -7.82
N ALA A 258 -40.07 35.05 -7.72
CA ALA A 258 -41.42 34.66 -7.33
C ALA A 258 -41.81 35.21 -5.96
N GLN A 259 -40.89 35.19 -4.99
CA GLN A 259 -41.12 35.75 -3.66
C GLN A 259 -41.29 37.29 -3.69
N LYS A 260 -40.49 38.00 -4.51
CA LYS A 260 -40.63 39.44 -4.72
C LYS A 260 -41.97 39.79 -5.38
N ASN A 261 -42.37 39.04 -6.40
CA ASN A 261 -43.65 39.26 -7.09
C ASN A 261 -44.83 38.99 -6.15
N MET A 262 -44.74 37.95 -5.32
CA MET A 262 -45.75 37.65 -4.31
C MET A 262 -45.83 38.72 -3.23
N SER A 263 -44.70 39.23 -2.71
CA SER A 263 -44.70 40.28 -1.70
C SER A 263 -45.23 41.61 -2.24
N GLN A 264 -44.94 41.93 -3.51
CA GLN A 264 -45.51 43.09 -4.19
C GLN A 264 -47.02 42.94 -4.41
N ALA A 265 -47.50 41.77 -4.83
CA ALA A 265 -48.94 41.50 -4.96
C ALA A 265 -49.68 41.62 -3.62
N ILE A 266 -49.08 41.12 -2.54
CA ILE A 266 -49.61 41.30 -1.18
C ILE A 266 -49.63 42.79 -0.82
N ALA A 267 -48.55 43.53 -1.01
CA ALA A 267 -48.49 44.96 -0.72
C ALA A 267 -49.53 45.76 -1.51
N GLN A 268 -49.74 45.44 -2.80
CA GLN A 268 -50.78 46.05 -3.63
C GLN A 268 -52.19 45.71 -3.14
N SER A 269 -52.45 44.46 -2.73
CA SER A 269 -53.75 44.07 -2.17
C SER A 269 -54.05 44.76 -0.83
N VAL A 270 -53.04 44.92 0.03
CA VAL A 270 -53.15 45.63 1.30
C VAL A 270 -53.37 47.13 1.05
N ALA A 271 -52.64 47.74 0.11
CA ALA A 271 -52.84 49.14 -0.26
C ALA A 271 -54.23 49.39 -0.86
N ALA A 272 -54.73 48.50 -1.74
CA ALA A 272 -56.07 48.57 -2.29
C ALA A 272 -57.16 48.42 -1.21
N THR A 273 -56.94 47.54 -0.23
CA THR A 273 -57.85 47.35 0.91
C THR A 273 -57.85 48.59 1.81
N LEU A 274 -56.69 49.16 2.14
CA LEU A 274 -56.59 50.39 2.94
C LEU A 274 -57.24 51.60 2.26
N ALA A 275 -57.08 51.72 0.93
CA ALA A 275 -57.75 52.76 0.14
C ALA A 275 -59.28 52.58 0.13
N ALA A 276 -59.78 51.34 0.04
CA ALA A 276 -61.22 51.05 0.09
C ALA A 276 -61.85 51.33 1.47
N HIS A 277 -61.06 51.26 2.55
CA HIS A 277 -61.50 51.56 3.92
C HIS A 277 -61.22 53.02 4.36
N GLY A 278 -60.68 53.87 3.46
CA GLY A 278 -60.54 55.31 3.70
C GLY A 278 -59.48 55.73 4.73
N ILE A 279 -58.49 54.87 5.03
CA ILE A 279 -57.45 55.18 6.03
C ILE A 279 -56.21 55.77 5.32
N SER A 280 -55.99 57.08 5.49
CA SER A 280 -54.82 57.78 4.95
C SER A 280 -53.59 57.58 5.86
N PRO A 281 -52.37 57.31 5.33
CA PRO A 281 -51.19 57.14 6.15
C PRO A 281 -50.74 58.51 6.69
N GLN A 282 -51.03 58.75 7.98
CA GLN A 282 -50.52 59.89 8.72
C GLN A 282 -49.00 59.75 8.88
N VAL A 283 -48.24 60.58 8.18
CA VAL A 283 -46.80 60.75 8.41
C VAL A 283 -46.63 61.51 9.72
N GLY A 284 -46.52 60.78 10.83
CA GLY A 284 -46.14 61.33 12.12
C GLY A 284 -44.65 61.67 12.16
N HIS A 285 -44.27 62.87 11.75
CA HIS A 285 -42.97 63.45 12.13
C HIS A 285 -43.00 63.83 13.61
N HIS A 286 -42.50 62.92 14.47
CA HIS A 286 -42.04 63.28 15.81
C HIS A 286 -40.52 63.40 15.79
N PRO A 287 -39.93 64.59 16.02
CA PRO A 287 -38.49 64.72 16.20
C PRO A 287 -38.12 64.14 17.57
N ILE A 288 -37.31 63.10 17.58
CA ILE A 288 -36.70 62.56 18.80
C ILE A 288 -35.48 63.44 19.10
N ALA A 289 -35.53 64.17 20.21
CA ALA A 289 -34.40 64.90 20.77
C ALA A 289 -33.36 63.89 21.32
N PRO A 290 -32.05 64.17 21.17
CA PRO A 290 -31.00 63.27 21.63
C PRO A 290 -30.74 63.44 23.14
N PRO A 291 -30.50 62.34 23.89
CA PRO A 291 -29.69 62.37 25.12
C PRO A 291 -28.19 62.31 24.83
#